data_AF-A0A520J4W7-F1
#
_entry.id   AF-A0A520J4W7-F1
#
_cell.length_a   1.000
_cell.length_b   1.000
_cell.length_c   1.000
_cell.angle_alpha   90.00
_cell.angle_beta   90.00
_cell.angle_gamma   90.00
#
_symmetry.space_group_name_H-M   'P 1'
#
loop_
_entity.id
_entity.type
_entity.pdbx_description
1 polymer ?
#
loop_
_entity_poly.entity_id
_entity_poly.type
_entity_poly.pdbx_seq_one_letter_code
_entity_poly.pdbx_strand_id
1 'polypeptide(L)' 'MGLTTALITGASAGLGEGFARSLAAEGHDLILTARRADRLETLAAELRAAHGVTVTIFAADLGQPEAPA' A
#
# COMPACT_ATOMS: atom_id res chain seq x y z
N MET A 1 -13.13 -7.19 -14.10
CA MET A 1 -12.88 -7.83 -12.80
C MET A 1 -11.53 -7.30 -12.34
N GLY A 2 -11.49 -6.53 -11.25
CA GLY A 2 -10.21 -6.21 -10.63
C GLY A 2 -9.53 -7.51 -10.19
N LEU A 3 -8.20 -7.57 -10.28
CA LEU A 3 -7.44 -8.69 -9.73
C LEU A 3 -7.61 -8.73 -8.20
N THR A 4 -7.01 -9.72 -7.56
CA THR A 4 -7.03 -9.84 -6.09
C THR A 4 -6.46 -8.59 -5.41
N THR A 5 -6.95 -8.27 -4.22
CA THR A 5 -6.38 -7.19 -3.40
C THR A 5 -5.19 -7.69 -2.60
N ALA A 6 -4.07 -6.96 -2.61
CA ALA A 6 -2.88 -7.29 -1.83
C ALA A 6 -2.69 -6.33 -0.65
N LEU A 7 -2.51 -6.88 0.55
CA LEU A 7 -2.10 -6.13 1.74
C LEU A 7 -0.57 -6.13 1.84
N ILE A 8 0.03 -4.95 1.93
CA ILE A 8 1.48 -4.77 2.02
C ILE A 8 1.83 -4.02 3.29
N THR A 9 2.60 -4.66 4.17
CA THR A 9 3.14 -4.06 5.39
C THR A 9 4.49 -3.41 5.12
N GLY A 10 4.82 -2.36 5.87
CA GLY A 10 6.06 -1.60 5.65
C GLY A 10 6.10 -0.88 4.29
N ALA A 11 4.95 -0.60 3.67
CA ALA A 11 4.85 -0.11 2.29
C ALA A 11 5.49 1.27 2.03
N SER A 12 5.82 2.03 3.07
CA SER A 12 6.33 3.41 2.94
C SER A 12 7.78 3.55 2.43
N ALA A 13 8.52 2.45 2.22
CA ALA A 13 9.87 2.46 1.66
C ALA A 13 10.37 1.04 1.32
N GLY A 14 11.48 0.97 0.57
CA GLY A 14 12.26 -0.26 0.39
C GLY A 14 11.48 -1.35 -0.32
N LEU A 15 11.56 -2.59 0.19
CA LEU A 15 10.90 -3.74 -0.44
C LEU A 15 9.38 -3.59 -0.49
N GLY A 16 8.74 -3.09 0.58
CA GLY A 16 7.29 -2.90 0.61
C GLY A 16 6.82 -1.93 -0.48
N GLU A 17 7.55 -0.83 -0.67
CA GLU A 17 7.29 0.11 -1.77
C GLU A 17 7.49 -0.56 -3.14
N GLY A 18 8.58 -1.32 -3.32
CA GLY A 18 8.85 -2.06 -4.56
C GLY A 18 7.77 -3.07 -4.91
N PHE A 19 7.28 -3.84 -3.93
CA PHE A 19 6.17 -4.77 -4.12
C PHE A 19 4.87 -4.06 -4.48
N ALA A 20 4.57 -2.92 -3.83
CA ALA A 20 3.38 -2.13 -4.15
C ALA A 20 3.39 -1.67 -5.61
N ARG A 21 4.55 -1.23 -6.11
CA ARG A 21 4.73 -0.82 -7.50
C ARG A 21 4.54 -1.98 -8.48
N SER A 22 5.15 -3.14 -8.21
CA SER A 22 5.00 -4.33 -9.08
C SER A 22 3.56 -4.79 -9.15
N LEU A 23 2.91 -4.96 -7.99
CA LEU A 23 1.55 -5.48 -7.92
C LEU A 23 0.52 -4.50 -8.52
N ALA A 24 0.69 -3.19 -8.33
CA ALA A 24 -0.14 -2.20 -9.00
C ALA A 24 0.03 -2.25 -10.53
N ALA A 25 1.26 -2.40 -11.02
CA ALA A 25 1.53 -2.51 -12.46
C ALA A 25 0.92 -3.78 -13.08
N GLU A 26 0.80 -4.84 -12.29
CA GLU A 26 0.09 -6.07 -12.65
C GLU A 26 -1.44 -5.91 -12.61
N GLY A 27 -1.95 -4.83 -11.99
CA GLY A 27 -3.38 -4.47 -11.94
C GLY A 27 -4.09 -4.86 -10.64
N HIS A 28 -3.34 -5.19 -9.58
CA HIS A 28 -3.91 -5.51 -8.26
C HIS A 28 -4.32 -4.24 -7.52
N ASP A 29 -5.49 -4.29 -6.88
CA ASP A 29 -5.85 -3.32 -5.85
C ASP A 29 -4.98 -3.53 -4.60
N LEU A 30 -4.69 -2.46 -3.87
CA LEU A 30 -3.71 -2.48 -2.78
C LEU A 30 -4.28 -1.95 -1.47
N ILE A 31 -3.86 -2.57 -0.37
CA ILE A 31 -3.96 -2.01 0.98
C ILE A 31 -2.54 -1.82 1.49
N LEU A 32 -2.16 -0.58 1.81
CA LEU A 32 -0.80 -0.23 2.20
C LEU A 32 -0.77 0.18 3.67
N THR A 33 0.10 -0.45 4.46
CA THR A 33 0.30 -0.08 5.87
C THR A 33 1.75 0.18 6.22
N ALA A 34 1.98 1.24 6.98
CA ALA A 34 3.25 1.65 7.54
C ALA A 34 3.03 2.81 8.53
N ARG A 35 4.08 3.17 9.28
CA ARG A 35 4.03 4.26 10.28
C ARG A 35 3.94 5.67 9.68
N ARG A 36 4.44 5.88 8.47
CA ARG A 36 4.58 7.21 7.84
C ARG A 36 3.45 7.47 6.85
N ALA A 37 2.40 8.15 7.32
CA ALA A 37 1.19 8.40 6.54
C ALA A 37 1.45 9.25 5.28
N ASP A 38 2.28 10.27 5.38
CA ASP A 38 2.70 11.15 4.27
C ASP A 38 3.27 10.37 3.08
N ARG A 39 4.12 9.38 3.36
CA ARG A 39 4.71 8.52 2.34
C ARG A 39 3.71 7.54 1.74
N LEU A 40 2.79 7.02 2.56
CA LEU A 40 1.73 6.14 2.08
C LEU A 40 0.77 6.90 1.14
N GLU A 41 0.38 8.12 1.50
CA GLU A 41 -0.47 8.95 0.65
C GLU A 41 0.20 9.28 -0.68
N THR A 42 1.49 9.65 -0.64
CA THR A 42 2.27 9.93 -1.86
C THR A 42 2.32 8.70 -2.77
N LEU A 43 2.68 7.54 -2.21
CA LEU A 43 2.73 6.28 -2.97
C LEU A 43 1.34 5.90 -3.50
N ALA A 44 0.28 6.01 -2.69
CA ALA A 44 -1.06 5.66 -3.12
C ALA A 44 -1.57 6.58 -4.24
N ALA A 45 -1.34 7.89 -4.16
CA ALA A 45 -1.67 8.82 -5.24
C ALA A 45 -0.94 8.48 -6.54
N GLU A 46 0.35 8.16 -6.44
CA GLU A 46 1.17 7.76 -7.58
C GLU A 46 0.63 6.48 -8.25
N LEU A 47 0.38 5.43 -7.47
CA LEU A 47 -0.06 4.13 -8.00
C LEU A 47 -1.47 4.20 -8.61
N ARG A 48 -2.39 4.94 -7.98
CA ARG A 48 -3.73 5.20 -8.54
C ARG A 48 -3.62 5.92 -9.88
N ALA A 49 -2.78 6.94 -9.98
CA ALA A 49 -2.60 7.72 -11.21
C ALA A 49 -1.93 6.91 -12.33
N ALA A 50 -0.92 6.09 -12.00
CA ALA A 50 -0.15 5.33 -12.97
C ALA A 50 -0.88 4.10 -13.51
N HIS A 51 -1.69 3.44 -12.66
CA HIS A 51 -2.23 2.11 -12.98
C HIS A 51 -3.76 2.02 -12.91
N GLY A 52 -4.44 3.05 -12.39
CA GLY A 52 -5.91 3.05 -12.27
C GLY A 52 -6.44 2.04 -11.23
N VAL A 53 -5.58 1.48 -10.39
CA VAL A 53 -5.95 0.54 -9.32
C VAL A 53 -6.51 1.28 -8.10
N THR A 54 -7.32 0.60 -7.31
CA THR A 54 -7.74 1.09 -6.00
C THR A 54 -6.59 0.92 -5.01
N VAL A 55 -6.30 1.97 -4.25
CA VAL A 55 -5.34 1.89 -3.15
C VAL A 55 -6.01 2.42 -1.90
N THR A 56 -5.96 1.65 -0.82
CA THR A 56 -6.40 2.05 0.52
C THR A 56 -5.17 2.12 1.41
N ILE A 57 -5.07 3.13 2.27
CA ILE A 57 -3.95 3.23 3.20
C ILE A 57 -4.42 3.05 4.65
N PHE A 58 -3.56 2.43 5.45
CA PHE A 58 -3.71 2.32 6.90
C PHE A 58 -2.40 2.72 7.56
N ALA A 59 -2.33 3.97 8.04
CA ALA A 59 -1.17 4.41 8.80
C ALA A 59 -1.24 3.80 10.21
N ALA A 60 -0.33 2.87 10.51
CA ALA A 60 -0.28 2.18 11.79
C ALA A 60 1.15 1.75 12.12
N ASP A 61 1.43 1.70 13.43
CA ASP A 61 2.58 0.97 13.96
C ASP A 61 2.13 -0.43 14.37
N LEU A 62 2.41 -1.43 13.53
CA LEU A 62 2.02 -2.82 13.78
C LEU A 62 2.79 -3.47 14.95
N GLY A 63 3.79 -2.79 15.52
CA GLY A 63 4.44 -3.22 16.76
C GLY A 63 3.63 -2.90 18.01
N GLN A 64 2.58 -2.08 17.91
CA GLN A 64 1.75 -1.69 19.05
C GLN A 64 0.64 -2.72 19.31
N PRO A 65 0.35 -3.06 20.58
CA PRO A 65 -0.67 -4.03 20.94
C PRO A 65 -2.08 -3.72 20.41
N GLU A 66 -2.40 -2.44 20.24
CA GLU A 66 -3.68 -1.94 19.74
C GLU A 66 -3.78 -1.90 18.21
N ALA A 67 -2.71 -2.28 17.50
CA ALA A 67 -2.73 -2.30 16.05
C ALA A 67 -3.77 -3.33 15.53
N PRO A 68 -4.43 -3.05 14.39
CA PRO A 68 -5.32 -4.02 13.76
C PRO A 68 -4.59 -5.34 13.48
N ALA A 69 -5.22 -6.46 13.86
CA ALA A 69 -4.72 -7.82 13.63
C ALA A 69 -4.88 -8.26 12.17
#